data_AF-A0A0M8RGZ9-F1
#
_entry.id   AF-A0A0M8RGZ9-F1
#
_cell.length_a   1.000
_cell.length_b   1.000
_cell.length_c   1.000
_cell.angle_alpha   90.00
_cell.angle_beta   90.00
_cell.angle_gamma   90.00
#
_symmetry.space_group_name_H-M   'P 1'
#
loop_
_entity.id
_entity.type
_entity.pdbx_description
1 polymer ?
#
loop_
_entity_poly.entity_id
_entity_poly.type
_entity_poly.pdbx_seq_one_letter_code
_entity_poly.pdbx_strand_id
1 'polypeptide(L)'
;MTKAKRRHLVAAALTAVGAGGIALAPAAGAVPSAGADTRNVTAYVWASNVNVRYAPYLSERVLGKVGPGNVSAHCQNTGEQVTYGRYTNHWWTYITAHGGGWINNVFIRGGNNNEPVPGIGICP
;
A
#
# COMPACT_ATOMS: atom_id res chain seq x y z
N MET A 1 -78.76 31.46 -36.82
CA MET A 1 -78.61 30.35 -37.79
C MET A 1 -77.32 29.60 -37.47
N THR A 2 -77.40 28.25 -37.40
CA THR A 2 -76.30 27.23 -37.38
C THR A 2 -75.24 27.30 -36.26
N LYS A 3 -74.64 26.22 -35.76
CA LYS A 3 -74.95 24.80 -35.49
C LYS A 3 -73.73 24.30 -34.66
N ALA A 4 -73.96 23.31 -33.80
CA ALA A 4 -73.01 22.77 -32.81
C ALA A 4 -71.70 22.15 -33.35
N LYS A 5 -70.72 21.94 -32.44
CA LYS A 5 -70.08 20.62 -32.28
C LYS A 5 -69.38 20.43 -30.92
N ARG A 6 -69.83 19.42 -30.18
CA ARG A 6 -69.14 18.77 -29.05
C ARG A 6 -68.00 17.87 -29.55
N ARG A 7 -66.97 17.64 -28.72
CA ARG A 7 -66.23 16.37 -28.50
C ARG A 7 -65.04 16.67 -27.56
N HIS A 8 -65.17 16.32 -26.28
CA HIS A 8 -64.67 15.09 -25.61
C HIS A 8 -63.23 15.19 -25.08
N LEU A 9 -63.16 15.40 -23.75
CA LEU A 9 -62.26 14.79 -22.74
C LEU A 9 -60.88 14.30 -23.16
N VAL A 10 -59.83 14.77 -22.46
CA VAL A 10 -58.87 13.88 -21.77
C VAL A 10 -58.33 14.58 -20.51
N ALA A 11 -58.47 13.96 -19.35
CA ALA A 11 -57.75 14.28 -18.13
C ALA A 11 -56.74 13.15 -17.85
N ALA A 12 -55.50 13.49 -17.48
CA ALA A 12 -54.45 12.65 -16.84
C ALA A 12 -53.09 13.29 -17.19
N ALA A 13 -52.04 13.33 -16.37
CA ALA A 13 -51.79 13.03 -14.97
C ALA A 13 -50.44 13.73 -14.69
N LEU A 14 -50.30 14.43 -13.57
CA LEU A 14 -49.04 15.05 -13.16
C LEU A 14 -48.06 13.94 -12.81
N THR A 15 -47.09 13.68 -13.68
CA THR A 15 -45.94 12.82 -13.38
C THR A 15 -44.96 13.60 -12.49
N ALA A 16 -44.81 13.14 -11.25
CA ALA A 16 -43.83 13.67 -10.31
C ALA A 16 -42.40 13.39 -10.82
N VAL A 17 -41.58 14.44 -10.87
CA VAL A 17 -40.14 14.34 -11.11
C VAL A 17 -39.48 13.81 -9.84
N GLY A 18 -39.17 12.51 -9.83
CA GLY A 18 -38.28 11.91 -8.85
C GLY A 18 -36.84 12.02 -9.34
N ALA A 19 -36.05 12.89 -8.72
CA ALA A 19 -34.62 13.00 -8.95
C ALA A 19 -33.90 11.72 -8.45
N GLY A 20 -33.59 10.81 -9.35
CA GLY A 20 -32.70 9.68 -9.09
C GLY A 20 -31.26 10.19 -8.95
N GLY A 21 -30.86 10.47 -7.72
CA GLY A 21 -29.46 10.78 -7.40
C GLY A 21 -28.58 9.56 -7.68
N ILE A 22 -27.66 9.69 -8.63
CA ILE A 22 -26.58 8.73 -8.82
C ILE A 22 -25.67 8.86 -7.61
N ALA A 23 -25.75 7.89 -6.69
CA ALA A 23 -24.77 7.76 -5.62
C ALA A 23 -23.42 7.42 -6.25
N LEU A 24 -22.54 8.43 -6.38
CA LEU A 24 -21.11 8.22 -6.60
C LEU A 24 -20.54 7.60 -5.32
N ALA A 25 -20.50 6.26 -5.28
CA ALA A 25 -19.65 5.58 -4.31
C ALA A 25 -18.20 6.00 -4.60
N PRO A 26 -17.41 6.46 -3.63
CA PRO A 26 -15.98 6.59 -3.84
C PRO A 26 -15.44 5.18 -4.09
N ALA A 27 -14.88 4.97 -5.28
CA ALA A 27 -14.02 3.82 -5.51
C ALA A 27 -12.88 3.92 -4.51
N ALA A 28 -12.95 3.14 -3.43
CA ALA A 28 -11.82 2.90 -2.57
C ALA A 28 -10.70 2.41 -3.49
N GLY A 29 -9.69 3.25 -3.71
CA GLY A 29 -8.51 2.88 -4.48
C GLY A 29 -8.01 1.57 -3.89
N ALA A 30 -8.03 0.51 -4.69
CA ALA A 30 -7.42 -0.74 -4.32
C ALA A 30 -5.94 -0.44 -4.09
N VAL A 31 -5.53 -0.32 -2.82
CA VAL A 31 -4.14 -0.45 -2.44
C VAL A 31 -3.70 -1.82 -2.96
N PRO A 32 -2.68 -1.91 -3.83
CA PRO A 32 -2.16 -3.19 -4.25
C PRO A 32 -1.86 -4.00 -3.00
N SER A 33 -2.57 -5.12 -2.82
CA SER A 33 -2.24 -6.08 -1.78
C SER A 33 -0.82 -6.53 -2.06
N ALA A 34 0.07 -6.34 -1.10
CA ALA A 34 1.44 -6.82 -1.18
C ALA A 34 1.40 -8.35 -1.28
N GLY A 35 1.42 -8.85 -2.52
CA GLY A 35 1.23 -10.26 -2.82
C GLY A 35 1.84 -10.63 -4.17
N ALA A 36 2.90 -11.43 -4.09
CA ALA A 36 3.42 -12.32 -5.11
C ALA A 36 4.09 -11.72 -6.37
N ASP A 37 5.03 -10.79 -6.19
CA ASP A 37 6.12 -10.64 -7.14
C ASP A 37 7.46 -10.59 -6.39
N THR A 38 8.12 -11.74 -6.25
CA THR A 38 9.48 -11.88 -5.69
C THR A 38 10.54 -11.43 -6.71
N ARG A 39 10.28 -10.32 -7.40
CA ARG A 39 11.31 -9.62 -8.18
C ARG A 39 12.13 -8.77 -7.23
N ASN A 40 13.45 -8.80 -7.43
CA ASN A 40 14.33 -7.86 -6.76
C ASN A 40 13.99 -6.44 -7.22
N VAL A 41 13.56 -5.59 -6.30
CA VAL A 41 13.28 -4.17 -6.53
C VAL A 41 14.35 -3.30 -5.86
N THR A 42 14.54 -2.10 -6.38
CA THR A 42 15.47 -1.14 -5.78
C THR A 42 14.81 -0.46 -4.57
N ALA A 43 15.43 -0.56 -3.41
CA ALA A 43 15.03 0.15 -2.19
C ALA A 43 16.15 1.10 -1.75
N TYR A 44 15.80 2.28 -1.21
CA TYR A 44 16.78 3.25 -0.75
C TYR A 44 16.91 3.22 0.78
N VAL A 45 18.10 2.85 1.28
CA VAL A 45 18.46 2.95 2.69
C VAL A 45 18.85 4.39 3.02
N TRP A 46 18.26 4.99 4.05
CA TRP A 46 18.54 6.39 4.41
C TRP A 46 19.56 6.57 5.53
N ALA A 47 19.79 5.54 6.34
CA ALA A 47 20.65 5.59 7.51
C ALA A 47 22.04 5.01 7.24
N SER A 48 23.01 5.43 8.06
CA SER A 48 24.37 4.90 8.05
C SER A 48 24.54 3.73 9.02
N ASN A 49 25.50 2.84 8.73
CA ASN A 49 25.90 1.73 9.61
C ASN A 49 24.76 0.76 9.99
N VAL A 50 23.78 0.58 9.10
CA VAL A 50 22.64 -0.31 9.31
C VAL A 50 23.11 -1.76 9.30
N ASN A 51 22.84 -2.50 10.37
CA ASN A 51 23.18 -3.92 10.47
C ASN A 51 22.31 -4.74 9.51
N VAL A 52 22.96 -5.55 8.66
CA VAL A 52 22.31 -6.62 7.91
C VAL A 52 22.36 -7.87 8.75
N ARG A 53 21.21 -8.49 9.02
CA ARG A 53 21.08 -9.59 9.98
C ARG A 53 20.68 -10.89 9.31
N TYR A 54 21.06 -12.01 9.91
CA TYR A 54 20.74 -13.34 9.38
C TYR A 54 19.23 -13.64 9.35
N ALA A 55 18.50 -13.18 10.35
CA ALA A 55 17.04 -13.27 10.47
C ALA A 55 16.46 -11.94 11.01
N PRO A 56 15.14 -11.71 10.93
CA PRO A 56 14.52 -10.41 11.23
C PRO A 56 14.37 -10.14 12.75
N TYR A 57 15.45 -10.31 13.51
CA TYR A 57 15.53 -10.09 14.95
C TYR A 57 16.84 -9.38 15.31
N LEU A 58 16.85 -8.53 16.35
CA LEU A 58 18.03 -7.78 16.79
C LEU A 58 19.07 -8.67 17.49
N SER A 59 18.67 -9.82 18.02
CA SER A 59 19.56 -10.83 18.61
C SER A 59 20.35 -11.62 17.56
N GLU A 60 19.93 -11.59 16.29
CA GLU A 60 20.51 -12.40 15.23
C GLU A 60 21.87 -11.89 14.77
N ARG A 61 22.69 -12.84 14.29
CA ARG A 61 24.04 -12.58 13.80
C ARG A 61 24.04 -11.45 12.77
N VAL A 62 24.93 -10.47 12.97
CA VAL A 62 25.19 -9.41 11.98
C VAL A 62 26.11 -9.97 10.90
N LEU A 63 25.64 -9.94 9.66
CA LEU A 63 26.37 -10.42 8.47
C LEU A 63 27.25 -9.32 7.86
N GLY A 64 26.88 -8.07 8.08
CA GLY A 64 27.58 -6.91 7.55
C GLY A 64 26.82 -5.63 7.86
N LYS A 65 27.26 -4.53 7.25
CA LYS A 65 26.61 -3.23 7.37
C LYS A 65 26.36 -2.62 6.00
N VAL A 66 25.28 -1.85 5.88
CA VAL A 66 25.00 -1.00 4.72
C VAL A 66 24.90 0.46 5.15
N GLY A 67 25.27 1.35 4.25
CA GLY A 67 25.13 2.80 4.43
C GLY A 67 23.98 3.36 3.60
N PRO A 68 23.85 4.69 3.52
CA PRO A 68 22.85 5.33 2.68
C PRO A 68 23.07 4.98 1.21
N GLY A 69 22.01 4.62 0.51
CA GLY A 69 22.08 4.27 -0.91
C GLY A 69 21.08 3.20 -1.33
N ASN A 70 21.15 2.84 -2.62
CA ASN A 70 20.29 1.83 -3.21
C ASN A 70 20.77 0.43 -2.85
N VAL A 71 19.84 -0.41 -2.41
CA VAL A 71 20.01 -1.84 -2.21
C VAL A 71 18.98 -2.61 -3.04
N SER A 72 19.32 -3.83 -3.41
CA SER A 72 18.38 -4.75 -4.06
C SER A 72 17.59 -5.49 -2.98
N ALA A 73 16.29 -5.17 -2.89
CA ALA A 73 15.34 -5.76 -1.95
C ALA A 73 14.55 -6.88 -2.63
N HIS A 74 14.46 -8.03 -1.96
CA HIS A 74 13.82 -9.22 -2.51
C HIS A 74 12.37 -9.36 -2.05
N CYS A 75 12.18 -9.39 -0.74
CA CYS A 75 10.86 -9.55 -0.12
C CYS A 75 10.88 -9.03 1.32
N GLN A 76 9.70 -8.98 1.94
CA GLN A 76 9.50 -8.49 3.31
C GLN A 76 8.84 -9.55 4.18
N ASN A 77 9.15 -9.52 5.47
CA ASN A 77 8.47 -10.32 6.48
C ASN A 77 8.40 -9.56 7.80
N THR A 78 7.47 -9.96 8.68
CA THR A 78 7.40 -9.44 10.04
C THR A 78 8.49 -10.09 10.92
N GLY A 79 8.91 -9.37 11.95
CA GLY A 79 9.92 -9.81 12.90
C GLY A 79 9.94 -8.92 14.14
N GLU A 80 11.11 -8.78 14.77
CA GLU A 80 11.27 -7.95 15.95
C GLU A 80 11.00 -6.47 15.65
N GLN A 81 10.27 -5.79 16.54
CA GLN A 81 10.02 -4.36 16.43
C GLN A 81 11.31 -3.57 16.71
N VAL A 82 11.66 -2.67 15.79
CA VAL A 82 12.81 -1.76 15.95
C VAL A 82 12.30 -0.33 16.01
N THR A 83 12.83 0.43 16.97
CA THR A 83 12.55 1.86 17.10
C THR A 83 13.82 2.66 16.87
N TYR A 84 13.76 3.65 15.99
CA TYR A 84 14.85 4.58 15.71
C TYR A 84 14.32 6.02 15.70
N GLY A 85 14.68 6.79 16.73
CA GLY A 85 14.10 8.11 16.96
C GLY A 85 12.59 8.02 17.15
N ARG A 86 11.82 8.73 16.31
CA ARG A 86 10.34 8.71 16.35
C ARG A 86 9.71 7.57 15.53
N TYR A 87 10.51 6.81 14.79
CA TYR A 87 10.01 5.77 13.89
C TYR A 87 10.09 4.42 14.56
N THR A 88 9.06 3.60 14.36
CA THR A 88 9.03 2.20 14.79
C THR A 88 8.55 1.33 13.64
N ASN A 89 9.16 0.17 13.45
CA ASN A 89 8.70 -0.78 12.45
C ASN A 89 9.04 -2.22 12.86
N HIS A 90 8.08 -3.13 12.72
CA HIS A 90 8.27 -4.57 12.90
C HIS A 90 8.45 -5.32 11.57
N TRP A 91 8.35 -4.61 10.45
CA TRP A 91 8.63 -5.16 9.12
C TRP A 91 10.12 -5.11 8.82
N TRP A 92 10.60 -6.17 8.19
CA TRP A 92 11.97 -6.32 7.74
C TRP A 92 11.99 -6.66 6.27
N THR A 93 13.01 -6.16 5.56
CA THR A 93 13.24 -6.42 4.15
C THR A 93 14.49 -7.26 4.01
N TYR A 94 14.38 -8.37 3.28
CA TYR A 94 15.53 -9.15 2.83
C TYR A 94 16.19 -8.43 1.65
N ILE A 95 17.48 -8.12 1.80
CA ILE A 95 18.31 -7.49 0.77
C ILE A 95 19.42 -8.44 0.34
N THR A 96 19.89 -8.32 -0.90
CA THR A 96 20.92 -9.22 -1.45
C THR A 96 22.36 -8.84 -1.08
N ALA A 97 22.56 -7.73 -0.38
CA ALA A 97 23.87 -7.31 0.12
C ALA A 97 24.47 -8.35 1.08
N HIS A 98 25.80 -8.49 1.07
CA HIS A 98 26.55 -9.43 1.94
C HIS A 98 26.13 -10.89 1.78
N GLY A 99 25.67 -11.29 0.59
CA GLY A 99 25.19 -12.65 0.33
C GLY A 99 23.75 -12.91 0.78
N GLY A 100 23.05 -11.88 1.27
CA GLY A 100 21.65 -11.96 1.66
C GLY A 100 21.42 -11.79 3.16
N GLY A 101 20.50 -10.90 3.53
CA GLY A 101 20.08 -10.74 4.92
C GLY A 101 19.05 -9.65 5.12
N TRP A 102 18.63 -9.48 6.36
CA TRP A 102 17.49 -8.65 6.74
C TRP A 102 17.94 -7.30 7.30
N ILE A 103 17.28 -6.24 6.86
CA ILE A 103 17.32 -4.92 7.50
C ILE A 103 15.92 -4.52 7.91
N ASN A 104 15.77 -3.83 9.04
CA ASN A 104 14.46 -3.36 9.46
C ASN A 104 13.99 -2.19 8.58
N ASN A 105 12.70 -2.16 8.26
CA ASN A 105 12.10 -1.19 7.37
C ASN A 105 12.14 0.25 7.90
N VAL A 106 12.39 0.44 9.20
CA VAL A 106 12.70 1.76 9.76
C VAL A 106 13.83 2.46 9.00
N PHE A 107 14.75 1.72 8.37
CA PHE A 107 15.89 2.25 7.64
C PHE A 107 15.67 2.41 6.12
N ILE A 108 14.49 2.05 5.60
CA ILE A 108 14.17 2.11 4.16
C ILE A 108 13.21 3.27 3.90
N ARG A 109 13.47 4.05 2.83
CA ARG A 109 12.56 5.12 2.39
C ARG A 109 11.33 4.57 1.68
N GLY A 110 10.22 5.29 1.78
CA GLY A 110 9.00 5.05 1.01
C GLY A 110 7.93 4.25 1.75
N GLY A 111 8.25 3.61 2.88
CA GLY A 111 7.27 2.98 3.77
C GLY A 111 6.69 3.96 4.80
N ASN A 112 5.47 3.70 5.24
CA ASN A 112 4.88 4.35 6.41
C ASN A 112 5.44 3.73 7.71
N ASN A 113 5.21 4.42 8.82
CA ASN A 113 5.61 3.95 10.15
C ASN A 113 4.85 2.66 10.50
N ASN A 114 5.56 1.62 10.91
CA ASN A 114 5.01 0.32 11.29
C ASN A 114 4.22 -0.43 10.19
N GLU A 115 4.53 -0.14 8.92
CA GLU A 115 3.93 -0.76 7.74
C GLU A 115 5.02 -1.36 6.82
N PRO A 116 4.68 -2.31 5.93
CA PRO A 116 5.62 -2.78 4.91
C PRO A 116 5.93 -1.63 3.92
N VAL A 117 7.10 -1.69 3.29
CA VAL A 117 7.47 -0.75 2.22
C VAL A 117 6.65 -1.10 0.97
N PRO A 118 5.87 -0.16 0.40
CA PRO A 118 5.12 -0.42 -0.83
C PRO A 118 6.03 -0.82 -2.00
N GLY A 119 5.57 -1.79 -2.79
CA GLY A 119 6.28 -2.26 -3.98
C GLY A 119 7.33 -3.35 -3.74
N ILE A 120 7.68 -3.65 -2.47
CA ILE A 120 8.47 -4.84 -2.14
C ILE A 120 7.50 -5.97 -1.75
N GLY A 121 7.60 -7.12 -2.43
CA GLY A 121 6.72 -8.27 -2.17
C GLY A 121 6.87 -8.84 -0.75
N ILE A 122 5.89 -9.62 -0.30
CA ILE A 122 5.99 -10.41 0.94
C ILE A 122 6.69 -11.73 0.64
N CYS A 123 7.54 -12.20 1.56
CA CYS A 123 8.22 -13.49 1.40
C CYS A 123 7.19 -14.64 1.44
N PRO A 124 7.42 -15.71 0.63
CA PRO A 124 6.53 -16.87 0.59
C PRO A 124 6.50 -17.66 1.89
#